data_AF-A0A953SUQ1-F1
#
_entry.id   AF-A0A953SUQ1-F1
#
_cell.length_a   1.000
_cell.length_b   1.000
_cell.length_c   1.000
_cell.angle_alpha   90.00
_cell.angle_beta   90.00
_cell.angle_gamma   90.00
#
_symmetry.space_group_name_H-M   'P 1'
#
loop_
_entity.id
_entity.type
_entity.pdbx_description
1 polymer ?
#
loop_
_entity_poly.entity_id
_entity_poly.type
_entity_poly.pdbx_seq_one_letter_code
_entity_poly.pdbx_strand_id
1 'polypeptide(L)'
;AYLSGIVIYHSEEIKLSVSDFKNKINDIQKRLINNIYTKRLSSAITEDIAKIILKENNASNLKNPFINLGSDFNFFDNNGNFIGEHLKVVEETVSLIKNTFISGKSLEEFLSDPPCGYSYGVINTTLAVLFRSGKLIVKYNGAERFDYSDPDVLKVFTSSREFEKASFKAISKTLSASNKNEIIQSLLDIKAKDILEKEIGYNTNDFELIDTITIISNKLIDLLRTLHKNTYDFEKYFPDYSSLISFFKEFTDKTTEGNYLDKADLFLQKNSDFVKSVKKIKSIDQFVQKKLPAAKKFQQFVGNVISELNKIGGSYKQSNIFNYSSEFDELFNNSLTDKYSEIEKKVQQIKDEYYRIFEKEHKMMASSHQELLSKCKSTLSKIESVSIDLNADLIQEANSLIDYTQKRICNHYDIGYEHTCKNCAFSMYEAVSSIEAVQLKQYILIDIESRIRTKPEQPVTAATKKKPIKIKLRFSSGEITVAVYKKQLLEQLNNLERLSAGDTIELDIQIEGK
;
A
#
# COMPACT_ATOMS: atom_id res chain seq x y z
N ALA A 1 -86.90 -1.61 37.50
CA ALA A 1 -86.40 -1.48 36.11
C ALA A 1 -87.39 -0.61 35.34
N TYR A 2 -86.91 0.43 34.66
CA TYR A 2 -87.77 1.38 33.93
C TYR A 2 -88.63 0.64 32.88
N LEU A 3 -89.96 0.84 32.90
CA LEU A 3 -90.91 0.22 31.95
C LEU A 3 -90.78 0.79 30.52
N SER A 4 -90.36 2.05 30.42
CA SER A 4 -90.03 2.77 29.19
C SER A 4 -89.11 3.97 29.54
N GLY A 5 -88.26 4.37 28.59
CA GLY A 5 -87.38 5.53 28.73
C GLY A 5 -87.10 6.20 27.39
N ILE A 6 -86.54 7.40 27.38
CA ILE A 6 -86.12 8.12 26.17
C ILE A 6 -84.66 8.56 26.37
N VAL A 7 -83.82 8.34 25.37
CA VAL A 7 -82.47 8.91 25.29
C VAL A 7 -82.41 9.83 24.09
N ILE A 8 -81.81 11.01 24.28
CA ILE A 8 -81.61 12.00 23.23
C ILE A 8 -80.12 12.04 22.89
N TYR A 9 -79.77 11.83 21.63
CA TYR A 9 -78.40 11.91 21.14
C TYR A 9 -78.36 12.61 19.78
N HIS A 10 -77.57 13.70 19.64
CA HIS A 10 -77.55 14.55 18.44
C HIS A 10 -78.95 14.93 17.91
N SER A 11 -79.83 15.38 18.80
CA SER A 11 -81.21 15.78 18.47
C SER A 11 -82.10 14.65 17.93
N GLU A 12 -81.67 13.39 18.05
CA GLU A 12 -82.48 12.21 17.76
C GLU A 12 -83.05 11.64 19.06
N GLU A 13 -84.38 11.44 19.12
CA GLU A 13 -85.06 10.80 20.25
C GLU A 13 -85.16 9.29 20.04
N ILE A 14 -84.53 8.52 20.93
CA ILE A 14 -84.51 7.06 20.87
C ILE A 14 -85.29 6.51 22.07
N LYS A 15 -86.45 5.91 21.79
CA LYS A 15 -87.28 5.23 22.80
C LYS A 15 -86.61 3.93 23.25
N LEU A 16 -86.52 3.73 24.56
CA LEU A 16 -85.99 2.53 25.21
C LEU A 16 -87.14 1.69 25.79
N SER A 17 -87.03 0.36 25.65
CA SER A 17 -87.92 -0.62 26.27
C SER A 17 -87.11 -1.62 27.12
N VAL A 18 -87.80 -2.39 27.95
CA VAL A 18 -87.19 -3.43 28.79
C VAL A 18 -86.39 -4.45 27.95
N SER A 19 -86.84 -4.74 26.72
CA SER A 19 -86.24 -5.74 25.84
C SER A 19 -85.04 -5.26 25.01
N ASP A 20 -84.91 -3.96 24.75
CA ASP A 20 -83.93 -3.43 23.78
C ASP A 20 -82.98 -2.35 24.34
N PHE A 21 -83.15 -1.92 25.59
CA PHE A 21 -82.37 -0.78 26.13
C PHE A 21 -80.86 -1.00 26.04
N LYS A 22 -80.36 -2.21 26.34
CA LYS A 22 -78.91 -2.51 26.31
C LYS A 22 -78.33 -2.33 24.91
N ASN A 23 -79.02 -2.83 23.90
CA ASN A 23 -78.54 -2.75 22.52
C ASN A 23 -78.57 -1.30 22.02
N LYS A 24 -79.66 -0.57 22.28
CA LYS A 24 -79.78 0.84 21.89
C LYS A 24 -78.74 1.73 22.57
N ILE A 25 -78.47 1.53 23.85
CA ILE A 25 -77.41 2.25 24.56
C ILE A 25 -76.04 1.91 23.98
N ASN A 26 -75.74 0.63 23.70
CA ASN A 26 -74.48 0.22 23.09
C ASN A 26 -74.28 0.87 21.71
N ASP A 27 -75.34 0.98 20.90
CA ASP A 27 -75.25 1.61 19.58
C ASP A 27 -75.04 3.12 19.69
N ILE A 28 -75.69 3.80 20.64
CA ILE A 28 -75.45 5.22 20.93
C ILE A 28 -74.00 5.42 21.42
N GLN A 29 -73.49 4.56 22.30
CA GLN A 29 -72.11 4.62 22.77
C GLN A 29 -71.11 4.45 21.61
N LYS A 30 -71.36 3.51 20.69
CA LYS A 30 -70.54 3.35 19.47
C LYS A 30 -70.58 4.61 18.61
N ARG A 31 -71.77 5.20 18.40
CA ARG A 31 -71.92 6.47 17.66
C ARG A 31 -71.17 7.63 18.34
N LEU A 32 -71.26 7.73 19.67
CA LEU A 32 -70.54 8.73 20.46
C LEU A 32 -69.02 8.61 20.27
N ILE A 33 -68.50 7.39 20.41
CA ILE A 33 -67.07 7.12 20.22
C ILE A 33 -66.65 7.49 18.79
N ASN A 34 -67.41 7.11 17.77
CA ASN A 34 -67.07 7.39 16.38
C ASN A 34 -67.14 8.89 16.02
N ASN A 35 -68.03 9.64 16.68
CA ASN A 35 -68.16 11.08 16.47
C ASN A 35 -67.05 11.89 17.17
N ILE A 36 -66.50 11.38 18.27
CA ILE A 36 -65.41 12.02 19.02
C ILE A 36 -64.06 11.64 18.41
N TYR A 37 -63.83 10.35 18.16
CA TYR A 37 -62.56 9.81 17.69
C TYR A 37 -62.59 9.55 16.18
N THR A 38 -62.76 10.61 15.40
CA THR A 38 -62.93 10.53 13.94
C THR A 38 -61.68 10.05 13.19
N LYS A 39 -60.51 10.06 13.85
CA LYS A 39 -59.22 9.61 13.30
C LYS A 39 -58.71 8.31 13.94
N ARG A 40 -59.54 7.64 14.73
CA ARG A 40 -59.18 6.37 15.37
C ARG A 40 -58.79 5.30 14.35
N LEU A 41 -57.79 4.49 14.72
CA LEU A 41 -57.35 3.34 13.94
C LEU A 41 -58.23 2.11 14.24
N SER A 42 -58.30 1.20 13.28
CA SER A 42 -59.07 -0.05 13.37
C SER A 42 -58.46 -1.08 14.32
N SER A 43 -57.14 -1.02 14.53
CA SER A 43 -56.38 -1.92 15.39
C SER A 43 -55.38 -1.16 16.25
N ALA A 44 -54.97 -1.76 17.37
CA ALA A 44 -53.86 -1.27 18.20
C ALA A 44 -52.57 -2.03 17.85
N ILE A 45 -51.43 -1.42 18.17
CA ILE A 45 -50.10 -2.03 18.06
C ILE A 45 -49.32 -1.88 19.36
N THR A 46 -48.52 -2.90 19.66
CA THR A 46 -47.64 -2.95 20.82
C THR A 46 -46.30 -2.30 20.51
N GLU A 47 -45.70 -1.66 21.51
CA GLU A 47 -44.42 -0.97 21.45
C GLU A 47 -43.24 -1.88 21.07
N ASP A 48 -43.33 -3.20 21.30
CA ASP A 48 -42.29 -4.17 20.93
C ASP A 48 -41.95 -4.14 19.42
N ILE A 49 -42.89 -3.73 18.58
CA ILE A 49 -42.67 -3.63 17.12
C ILE A 49 -41.62 -2.58 16.80
N ALA A 50 -41.56 -1.47 17.53
CA ALA A 50 -40.55 -0.43 17.32
C ALA A 50 -39.12 -1.02 17.38
N LYS A 51 -38.87 -1.88 18.37
CA LYS A 51 -37.60 -2.59 18.54
C LYS A 51 -37.31 -3.54 17.37
N ILE A 52 -38.32 -4.27 16.90
CA ILE A 52 -38.18 -5.21 15.78
C ILE A 52 -37.77 -4.44 14.52
N ILE A 53 -38.45 -3.34 14.21
CA ILE A 53 -38.20 -2.52 13.01
C ILE A 53 -36.80 -1.90 13.02
N LEU A 54 -36.34 -1.38 14.17
CA LEU A 54 -35.02 -0.77 14.28
C LEU A 54 -33.88 -1.78 14.23
N LYS A 55 -34.12 -3.05 14.59
CA LYS A 55 -33.13 -4.13 14.54
C LYS A 55 -33.16 -4.97 13.26
N GLU A 56 -34.16 -4.76 12.39
CA GLU A 56 -34.28 -5.53 11.17
C GLU A 56 -33.18 -5.14 10.16
N ASN A 57 -32.37 -6.13 9.81
CA ASN A 57 -31.23 -5.96 8.91
C ASN A 57 -31.67 -6.11 7.44
N ASN A 58 -32.71 -6.89 7.16
CA ASN A 58 -33.22 -7.09 5.82
C ASN A 58 -34.48 -6.24 5.57
N ALA A 59 -34.35 -5.25 4.70
CA ALA A 59 -35.44 -4.33 4.40
C ALA A 59 -36.73 -5.02 3.92
N SER A 60 -36.63 -6.12 3.17
CA SER A 60 -37.81 -6.88 2.70
C SER A 60 -38.65 -7.47 3.84
N ASN A 61 -38.08 -7.58 5.05
CA ASN A 61 -38.77 -8.07 6.24
C ASN A 61 -39.48 -6.96 7.03
N LEU A 62 -39.26 -5.68 6.71
CA LEU A 62 -39.82 -4.55 7.46
C LEU A 62 -41.36 -4.52 7.47
N LYS A 63 -42.00 -5.10 6.46
CA LYS A 63 -43.46 -5.24 6.40
C LYS A 63 -44.01 -6.33 7.34
N ASN A 64 -43.21 -7.33 7.69
CA ASN A 64 -43.68 -8.56 8.34
C ASN A 64 -44.38 -8.32 9.68
N PRO A 65 -43.91 -7.42 10.55
CA PRO A 65 -44.61 -7.11 11.81
C PRO A 65 -46.02 -6.56 11.61
N PHE A 66 -46.35 -6.04 10.42
CA PHE A 66 -47.59 -5.33 10.14
C PHE A 66 -48.66 -6.13 9.38
N ILE A 67 -48.32 -7.29 8.82
CA ILE A 67 -49.18 -8.04 7.86
C ILE A 67 -50.59 -8.34 8.42
N ASN A 68 -50.72 -8.57 9.73
CA ASN A 68 -51.99 -8.96 10.36
C ASN A 68 -52.70 -7.81 11.10
N LEU A 69 -52.24 -6.56 10.93
CA LEU A 69 -52.72 -5.42 11.71
C LEU A 69 -53.70 -4.49 10.95
N GLY A 70 -53.95 -4.79 9.67
CA GLY A 70 -54.87 -4.05 8.82
C GLY A 70 -54.19 -2.90 8.04
N SER A 71 -54.96 -2.26 7.17
CA SER A 71 -54.45 -1.26 6.21
C SER A 71 -53.92 0.02 6.86
N ASP A 72 -54.30 0.30 8.11
CA ASP A 72 -53.84 1.48 8.88
C ASP A 72 -52.33 1.44 9.17
N PHE A 73 -51.68 0.29 9.00
CA PHE A 73 -50.26 0.07 9.31
C PHE A 73 -49.45 -0.45 8.11
N ASN A 74 -49.92 -0.19 6.89
CA ASN A 74 -49.18 -0.53 5.66
C ASN A 74 -48.01 0.44 5.42
N PHE A 75 -47.02 0.43 6.32
CA PHE A 75 -45.89 1.35 6.26
C PHE A 75 -44.89 1.05 5.14
N PHE A 76 -44.72 -0.23 4.79
CA PHE A 76 -43.68 -0.68 3.87
C PHE A 76 -44.24 -1.55 2.74
N ASP A 77 -43.63 -1.44 1.56
CA ASP A 77 -43.87 -2.36 0.45
C ASP A 77 -43.09 -3.69 0.61
N ASN A 78 -43.16 -4.55 -0.41
CA ASN A 78 -42.47 -5.85 -0.41
C ASN A 78 -40.94 -5.76 -0.41
N ASN A 79 -40.39 -4.61 -0.79
CA ASN A 79 -38.95 -4.37 -0.88
C ASN A 79 -38.41 -3.62 0.35
N GLY A 80 -39.28 -3.22 1.28
CA GLY A 80 -38.93 -2.42 2.45
C GLY A 80 -38.91 -0.91 2.20
N ASN A 81 -39.45 -0.44 1.06
CA ASN A 81 -39.63 0.99 0.82
C ASN A 81 -40.80 1.50 1.65
N PHE A 82 -40.63 2.68 2.24
CA PHE A 82 -41.73 3.35 2.93
C PHE A 82 -42.79 3.81 1.94
N ILE A 83 -44.06 3.51 2.24
CA ILE A 83 -45.25 3.86 1.46
C ILE A 83 -46.38 4.42 2.35
N GLY A 84 -46.03 4.77 3.59
CA GLY A 84 -46.97 5.10 4.65
C GLY A 84 -47.36 6.56 4.72
N GLU A 85 -46.95 7.42 3.78
CA GLU A 85 -47.16 8.88 3.83
C GLU A 85 -48.62 9.28 4.05
N HIS A 86 -49.56 8.52 3.48
CA HIS A 86 -51.00 8.81 3.51
C HIS A 86 -51.75 8.07 4.63
N LEU A 87 -51.03 7.35 5.51
CA LEU A 87 -51.67 6.69 6.64
C LEU A 87 -52.08 7.75 7.66
N LYS A 88 -53.33 7.66 8.17
CA LYS A 88 -53.86 8.62 9.17
C LYS A 88 -52.90 8.81 10.34
N VAL A 89 -52.34 7.71 10.87
CA VAL A 89 -51.39 7.77 11.99
C VAL A 89 -50.13 8.56 11.65
N VAL A 90 -49.64 8.46 10.41
CA VAL A 90 -48.47 9.20 9.93
C VAL A 90 -48.82 10.67 9.73
N GLU A 91 -49.93 10.98 9.06
CA GLU A 91 -50.36 12.36 8.81
C GLU A 91 -50.54 13.13 10.13
N GLU A 92 -51.25 12.55 11.10
CA GLU A 92 -51.46 13.17 12.41
C GLU A 92 -50.14 13.37 13.15
N THR A 93 -49.29 12.34 13.21
CA THR A 93 -48.00 12.43 13.90
C THR A 93 -47.09 13.49 13.27
N VAL A 94 -46.93 13.44 11.94
CA VAL A 94 -46.07 14.36 11.17
C VAL A 94 -46.57 15.80 11.27
N SER A 95 -47.89 16.03 11.29
CA SER A 95 -48.46 17.38 11.39
C SER A 95 -47.98 18.14 12.63
N LEU A 96 -47.81 17.42 13.75
CA LEU A 96 -47.33 17.99 15.01
C LEU A 96 -45.83 18.32 14.94
N ILE A 97 -45.03 17.42 14.37
CA ILE A 97 -43.56 17.51 14.40
C ILE A 97 -42.93 18.11 13.14
N LYS A 98 -43.73 18.66 12.23
CA LYS A 98 -43.28 19.11 10.90
C LYS A 98 -42.19 20.18 10.93
N ASN A 99 -42.34 21.15 11.84
CA ASN A 99 -41.52 22.37 11.85
C ASN A 99 -40.69 22.52 13.13
N THR A 100 -40.97 21.74 14.17
CA THR A 100 -40.34 21.88 15.49
C THR A 100 -40.13 20.52 16.13
N PHE A 101 -39.17 20.46 17.04
CA PHE A 101 -39.01 19.32 17.93
C PHE A 101 -40.13 19.31 18.98
N ILE A 102 -40.82 18.18 19.11
CA ILE A 102 -41.82 17.94 20.16
C ILE A 102 -41.38 16.75 20.99
N SER A 103 -41.53 16.85 22.32
CA SER A 103 -41.18 15.76 23.23
C SER A 103 -42.09 14.54 23.04
N GLY A 104 -41.57 13.33 23.29
CA GLY A 104 -42.38 12.10 23.27
C GLY A 104 -43.60 12.21 24.19
N LYS A 105 -43.41 12.80 25.38
CA LYS A 105 -44.49 13.04 26.34
C LYS A 105 -45.62 13.89 25.76
N SER A 106 -45.28 15.01 25.14
CA SER A 106 -46.28 15.89 24.53
C SER A 106 -46.97 15.23 23.33
N LEU A 107 -46.26 14.39 22.56
CA LEU A 107 -46.87 13.63 21.47
C LEU A 107 -47.89 12.61 21.99
N GLU A 108 -47.59 11.94 23.10
CA GLU A 108 -48.55 11.06 23.77
C GLU A 108 -49.79 11.84 24.20
N GLU A 109 -49.60 12.96 24.90
CA GLU A 109 -50.72 13.83 25.33
C GLU A 109 -51.59 14.28 24.14
N PHE A 110 -50.99 14.73 23.04
CA PHE A 110 -51.75 15.22 21.88
C PHE A 110 -52.46 14.11 21.10
N LEU A 111 -51.83 12.94 20.94
CA LEU A 111 -52.35 11.88 20.07
C LEU A 111 -53.23 10.88 20.82
N SER A 112 -53.16 10.82 22.16
CA SER A 112 -54.10 10.03 22.97
C SER A 112 -55.48 10.67 23.09
N ASP A 113 -55.58 11.97 22.86
CA ASP A 113 -56.83 12.71 22.92
C ASP A 113 -57.62 12.64 21.60
N PRO A 114 -58.93 12.99 21.61
CA PRO A 114 -59.70 13.17 20.39
C PRO A 114 -59.05 14.20 19.44
N PRO A 115 -59.06 13.97 18.11
CA PRO A 115 -59.85 12.96 17.40
C PRO A 115 -59.16 11.59 17.22
N CYS A 116 -57.96 11.39 17.78
CA CYS A 116 -57.10 10.25 17.48
C CYS A 116 -57.33 9.06 18.42
N GLY A 117 -57.04 9.22 19.71
CA GLY A 117 -57.13 8.12 20.67
C GLY A 117 -56.04 7.06 20.48
N TYR A 118 -54.82 7.45 20.07
CA TYR A 118 -53.72 6.54 19.81
C TYR A 118 -53.03 6.11 21.11
N SER A 119 -52.68 4.83 21.21
CA SER A 119 -51.89 4.31 22.33
C SER A 119 -50.41 4.64 22.19
N TYR A 120 -49.66 4.59 23.30
CA TYR A 120 -48.19 4.69 23.30
C TYR A 120 -47.55 3.79 22.23
N GLY A 121 -47.94 2.51 22.16
CA GLY A 121 -47.40 1.57 21.18
C GLY A 121 -47.62 1.97 19.73
N VAL A 122 -48.74 2.63 19.40
CA VAL A 122 -49.00 3.21 18.07
C VAL A 122 -48.03 4.35 17.79
N ILE A 123 -47.95 5.32 18.70
CA ILE A 123 -47.13 6.52 18.54
C ILE A 123 -45.64 6.16 18.45
N ASN A 124 -45.15 5.33 19.38
CA ASN A 124 -43.77 4.86 19.44
C ASN A 124 -43.39 4.09 18.17
N THR A 125 -44.25 3.18 17.70
CA THR A 125 -43.97 2.39 16.50
C THR A 125 -43.99 3.27 15.24
N THR A 126 -44.95 4.19 15.11
CA THR A 126 -44.99 5.11 13.96
C THR A 126 -43.74 5.99 13.91
N LEU A 127 -43.28 6.53 15.04
CA LEU A 127 -42.03 7.28 15.08
C LEU A 127 -40.81 6.39 14.75
N ALA A 128 -40.76 5.15 15.24
CA ALA A 128 -39.68 4.21 14.89
C ALA A 128 -39.64 3.91 13.39
N VAL A 129 -40.82 3.73 12.76
CA VAL A 129 -40.97 3.54 11.32
C VAL A 129 -40.49 4.76 10.55
N LEU A 130 -40.91 5.97 10.95
CA LEU A 130 -40.47 7.21 10.32
C LEU A 130 -38.95 7.39 10.46
N PHE A 131 -38.37 7.04 11.61
CA PHE A 131 -36.92 7.06 11.81
C PHE A 131 -36.20 6.04 10.93
N ARG A 132 -36.67 4.79 10.90
CA ARG A 132 -36.12 3.73 10.05
C ARG A 132 -36.14 4.10 8.58
N SER A 133 -37.14 4.86 8.17
CA SER A 133 -37.37 5.33 6.80
C SER A 133 -36.63 6.63 6.46
N GLY A 134 -35.86 7.21 7.40
CA GLY A 134 -35.15 8.47 7.18
C GLY A 134 -36.06 9.70 7.10
N LYS A 135 -37.26 9.63 7.68
CA LYS A 135 -38.27 10.70 7.68
C LYS A 135 -38.37 11.43 9.03
N LEU A 136 -37.49 11.09 9.99
CA LEU A 136 -37.54 11.61 11.35
C LEU A 136 -36.13 11.91 11.87
N ILE A 137 -36.02 12.95 12.69
CA ILE A 137 -34.85 13.28 13.50
C ILE A 137 -35.22 13.02 14.95
N VAL A 138 -34.35 12.31 15.67
CA VAL A 138 -34.50 12.07 17.11
C VAL A 138 -33.45 12.90 17.84
N LYS A 139 -33.89 13.82 18.70
CA LYS A 139 -33.01 14.57 19.58
C LYS A 139 -33.07 14.00 20.99
N TYR A 140 -31.95 13.47 21.45
CA TYR A 140 -31.81 12.82 22.75
C TYR A 140 -30.44 13.14 23.36
N ASN A 141 -30.40 13.38 24.67
CA ASN A 141 -29.18 13.82 25.39
C ASN A 141 -28.46 15.00 24.73
N GLY A 142 -29.22 15.95 24.19
CA GLY A 142 -28.68 17.17 23.57
C GLY A 142 -28.14 16.98 22.15
N ALA A 143 -28.20 15.77 21.59
CA ALA A 143 -27.69 15.48 20.25
C ALA A 143 -28.80 14.98 19.31
N GLU A 144 -28.72 15.41 18.06
CA GLU A 144 -29.59 14.95 16.98
C GLU A 144 -29.05 13.64 16.39
N ARG A 145 -29.95 12.69 16.16
CA ARG A 145 -29.67 11.35 15.62
C ARG A 145 -30.44 11.17 14.32
N PHE A 146 -29.79 10.50 13.38
CA PHE A 146 -30.30 10.20 12.04
C PHE A 146 -30.11 8.73 11.64
N ASP A 147 -29.26 7.98 12.36
CA ASP A 147 -28.97 6.58 12.10
C ASP A 147 -29.81 5.69 13.04
N TYR A 148 -30.68 4.85 12.46
CA TYR A 148 -31.53 3.90 13.19
C TYR A 148 -30.74 2.82 13.94
N SER A 149 -29.48 2.60 13.57
CA SER A 149 -28.58 1.67 14.24
C SER A 149 -27.89 2.27 15.47
N ASP A 150 -28.06 3.57 15.74
CA ASP A 150 -27.49 4.22 16.91
C ASP A 150 -28.04 3.57 18.22
N PRO A 151 -27.16 3.08 19.12
CA PRO A 151 -27.59 2.46 20.37
C PRO A 151 -28.44 3.35 21.27
N ASP A 152 -28.25 4.67 21.23
CA ASP A 152 -29.07 5.61 22.00
C ASP A 152 -30.49 5.72 21.44
N VAL A 153 -30.64 5.63 20.11
CA VAL A 153 -31.96 5.59 19.46
C VAL A 153 -32.72 4.35 19.92
N LEU A 154 -32.07 3.19 19.95
CA LEU A 154 -32.74 1.97 20.39
C LEU A 154 -33.27 2.09 21.83
N LYS A 155 -32.56 2.78 22.73
CA LYS A 155 -33.04 3.04 24.10
C LYS A 155 -34.29 3.92 24.11
N VAL A 156 -34.32 4.98 23.28
CA VAL A 156 -35.49 5.87 23.14
C VAL A 156 -36.74 5.07 22.78
N PHE A 157 -36.63 4.14 21.83
CA PHE A 157 -37.79 3.38 21.33
C PHE A 157 -38.13 2.11 22.14
N THR A 158 -37.37 1.79 23.20
CA THR A 158 -37.58 0.59 24.05
C THR A 158 -37.85 0.92 25.51
N SER A 159 -37.84 2.20 25.89
CA SER A 159 -38.11 2.67 27.24
C SER A 159 -39.05 3.87 27.19
N SER A 160 -40.26 3.74 27.72
CA SER A 160 -41.23 4.84 27.80
C SER A 160 -40.65 6.08 28.49
N ARG A 161 -39.88 5.89 29.57
CA ARG A 161 -39.22 7.02 30.26
C ARG A 161 -38.20 7.76 29.37
N GLU A 162 -37.46 7.05 28.52
CA GLU A 162 -36.48 7.69 27.63
C GLU A 162 -37.16 8.27 26.38
N PHE A 163 -38.21 7.62 25.89
CA PHE A 163 -39.10 8.14 24.86
C PHE A 163 -39.66 9.52 25.23
N GLU A 164 -40.22 9.64 26.46
CA GLU A 164 -40.80 10.89 26.96
C GLU A 164 -39.79 12.05 26.98
N LYS A 165 -38.51 11.76 27.26
CA LYS A 165 -37.42 12.76 27.30
C LYS A 165 -36.88 13.10 25.91
N ALA A 166 -36.99 12.18 24.96
CA ALA A 166 -36.57 12.42 23.60
C ALA A 166 -37.52 13.42 22.93
N SER A 167 -37.04 14.08 21.89
CA SER A 167 -37.84 14.97 21.07
C SER A 167 -37.68 14.64 19.60
N PHE A 168 -38.75 14.84 18.84
CA PHE A 168 -38.89 14.32 17.49
C PHE A 168 -39.27 15.44 16.54
N LYS A 169 -38.68 15.42 15.34
CA LYS A 169 -38.97 16.35 14.25
C LYS A 169 -39.02 15.59 12.93
N ALA A 170 -40.02 15.87 12.09
CA ALA A 170 -40.10 15.23 10.78
C ALA A 170 -39.13 15.87 9.78
N ILE A 171 -38.55 15.05 8.92
CA ILE A 171 -37.73 15.49 7.79
C ILE A 171 -38.66 15.71 6.60
N SER A 172 -38.88 16.98 6.26
CA SER A 172 -39.83 17.38 5.20
C SER A 172 -39.21 17.48 3.81
N LYS A 173 -37.89 17.60 3.73
CA LYS A 173 -37.14 17.59 2.47
C LYS A 173 -36.40 16.27 2.37
N THR A 174 -36.28 15.70 1.18
CA THR A 174 -35.54 14.47 0.90
C THR A 174 -34.86 14.60 -0.46
N LEU A 175 -33.88 13.75 -0.74
CA LEU A 175 -33.31 13.63 -2.06
C LEU A 175 -34.37 13.16 -3.06
N SER A 176 -34.22 13.59 -4.32
CA SER A 176 -34.96 12.97 -5.42
C SER A 176 -34.49 11.52 -5.57
N ALA A 177 -35.37 10.63 -6.05
CA ALA A 177 -35.00 9.24 -6.31
C ALA A 177 -33.82 9.13 -7.29
N SER A 178 -33.76 10.02 -8.28
CA SER A 178 -32.65 10.11 -9.24
C SER A 178 -31.33 10.47 -8.54
N ASN A 179 -31.32 11.54 -7.75
CA ASN A 179 -30.12 11.99 -7.04
C ASN A 179 -29.62 10.91 -6.07
N LYS A 180 -30.52 10.29 -5.31
CA LYS A 180 -30.17 9.22 -4.38
C LYS A 180 -29.53 8.04 -5.11
N ASN A 181 -30.12 7.61 -6.23
CA ASN A 181 -29.59 6.50 -7.03
C ASN A 181 -28.21 6.82 -7.60
N GLU A 182 -28.00 8.03 -8.11
CA GLU A 182 -26.70 8.46 -8.64
C GLU A 182 -25.62 8.43 -7.55
N ILE A 183 -25.91 8.96 -6.35
CA ILE A 183 -24.96 8.95 -5.23
C ILE A 183 -24.62 7.52 -4.82
N ILE A 184 -25.63 6.64 -4.70
CA ILE A 184 -25.40 5.23 -4.37
C ILE A 184 -24.49 4.57 -5.41
N GLN A 185 -24.76 4.76 -6.70
CA GLN A 185 -23.94 4.18 -7.77
C GLN A 185 -22.51 4.69 -7.72
N SER A 186 -22.29 5.98 -7.49
CA SER A 186 -20.94 6.53 -7.30
C SER A 186 -20.19 5.91 -6.12
N LEU A 187 -20.88 5.67 -5.01
CA LEU A 187 -20.30 5.03 -3.83
C LEU A 187 -19.99 3.54 -4.09
N LEU A 188 -20.81 2.85 -4.88
CA LEU A 188 -20.53 1.48 -5.33
C LEU A 188 -19.33 1.43 -6.29
N ASP A 189 -19.23 2.36 -7.23
CA ASP A 189 -18.15 2.46 -8.21
C ASP A 189 -16.77 2.64 -7.57
N ILE A 190 -16.71 3.40 -6.47
CA ILE A 190 -15.48 3.57 -5.69
C ILE A 190 -15.27 2.44 -4.68
N LYS A 191 -16.17 1.44 -4.62
CA LYS A 191 -16.19 0.38 -3.61
C LYS A 191 -16.12 0.94 -2.19
N ALA A 192 -17.04 1.83 -1.85
CA ALA A 192 -17.10 2.48 -0.53
C ALA A 192 -17.13 1.49 0.64
N LYS A 193 -17.70 0.30 0.45
CA LYS A 193 -17.69 -0.80 1.42
C LYS A 193 -16.26 -1.17 1.85
N ASP A 194 -15.30 -1.19 0.93
CA ASP A 194 -13.89 -1.52 1.23
C ASP A 194 -13.21 -0.43 2.07
N ILE A 195 -13.74 0.81 2.03
CA ILE A 195 -13.19 1.97 2.76
C ILE A 195 -13.83 2.08 4.15
N LEU A 196 -15.12 1.80 4.25
CA LEU A 196 -15.93 2.03 5.44
C LEU A 196 -16.17 0.78 6.29
N GLU A 197 -16.01 -0.40 5.73
CA GLU A 197 -16.41 -1.67 6.34
C GLU A 197 -17.92 -1.70 6.68
N LYS A 198 -18.73 -0.90 5.98
CA LYS A 198 -20.19 -0.77 6.15
C LYS A 198 -20.88 -0.94 4.79
N GLU A 199 -22.04 -1.60 4.80
CA GLU A 199 -22.86 -1.71 3.59
C GLU A 199 -23.63 -0.42 3.32
N ILE A 200 -23.69 -0.04 2.04
CA ILE A 200 -24.46 1.09 1.54
C ILE A 200 -25.37 0.55 0.45
N GLY A 201 -26.65 0.92 0.51
CA GLY A 201 -27.63 0.48 -0.47
C GLY A 201 -28.81 1.42 -0.58
N TYR A 202 -29.81 1.01 -1.34
CA TYR A 202 -31.01 1.79 -1.61
C TYR A 202 -31.83 2.12 -0.35
N ASN A 203 -31.69 1.31 0.70
CA ASN A 203 -32.36 1.49 1.98
C ASN A 203 -31.57 2.37 2.97
N THR A 204 -30.37 2.82 2.61
CA THR A 204 -29.63 3.84 3.37
C THR A 204 -30.44 5.14 3.32
N ASN A 205 -30.64 5.79 4.47
CA ASN A 205 -31.38 7.04 4.49
C ASN A 205 -30.54 8.18 3.90
N ASP A 206 -31.21 9.24 3.43
CA ASP A 206 -30.55 10.32 2.69
C ASP A 206 -29.45 11.00 3.51
N PHE A 207 -29.67 11.22 4.81
CA PHE A 207 -28.68 11.83 5.68
C PHE A 207 -27.45 10.94 5.84
N GLU A 208 -27.65 9.66 6.17
CA GLU A 208 -26.58 8.67 6.31
C GLU A 208 -25.79 8.49 5.00
N LEU A 209 -26.48 8.55 3.85
CA LEU A 209 -25.87 8.47 2.53
C LEU A 209 -24.94 9.67 2.27
N ILE A 210 -25.36 10.89 2.63
CA ILE A 210 -24.52 12.08 2.49
C ILE A 210 -23.40 12.10 3.53
N ASP A 211 -23.66 11.66 4.76
CA ASP A 211 -22.64 11.60 5.79
C ASP A 211 -21.52 10.61 5.45
N THR A 212 -21.87 9.52 4.78
CA THR A 212 -20.91 8.56 4.20
C THR A 212 -19.87 9.26 3.31
N ILE A 213 -20.25 10.23 2.48
CA ILE A 213 -19.32 10.99 1.62
C ILE A 213 -18.29 11.73 2.49
N THR A 214 -18.75 12.34 3.59
CA THR A 214 -17.91 13.03 4.59
C THR A 214 -16.92 12.08 5.22
N ILE A 215 -17.39 10.90 5.66
CA ILE A 215 -16.55 9.90 6.32
C ILE A 215 -15.50 9.36 5.36
N ILE A 216 -15.88 9.02 4.11
CA ILE A 216 -14.95 8.57 3.07
C ILE A 216 -13.89 9.63 2.80
N SER A 217 -14.28 10.89 2.66
CA SER A 217 -13.37 11.99 2.38
C SER A 217 -12.33 12.17 3.50
N ASN A 218 -12.77 12.12 4.76
CA ASN A 218 -11.86 12.13 5.91
C ASN A 218 -10.90 10.93 5.91
N LYS A 219 -11.40 9.71 5.70
CA LYS A 219 -10.56 8.50 5.63
C LYS A 219 -9.51 8.57 4.53
N LEU A 220 -9.86 9.10 3.35
CA LEU A 220 -8.94 9.27 2.23
C LEU A 220 -7.87 10.33 2.50
N ILE A 221 -8.23 11.44 3.15
CA ILE A 221 -7.30 12.45 3.62
C ILE A 221 -6.29 11.83 4.61
N ASP A 222 -6.77 11.06 5.57
CA ASP A 222 -5.91 10.43 6.58
C ASP A 222 -4.99 9.36 5.98
N LEU A 223 -5.49 8.58 5.01
CA LEU A 223 -4.66 7.67 4.22
C LEU A 223 -3.54 8.42 3.49
N LEU A 224 -3.87 9.48 2.75
CA LEU A 224 -2.87 10.29 2.04
C LEU A 224 -1.83 10.90 2.98
N ARG A 225 -2.26 11.46 4.13
CA ARG A 225 -1.34 11.99 5.15
C ARG A 225 -0.41 10.92 5.72
N THR A 226 -0.94 9.71 5.94
CA THR A 226 -0.16 8.57 6.43
C THR A 226 0.88 8.14 5.41
N LEU A 227 0.49 8.03 4.13
CA LEU A 227 1.42 7.72 3.04
C LEU A 227 2.51 8.78 2.89
N HIS A 228 2.13 10.06 2.95
CA HIS A 228 3.07 11.19 2.90
C HIS A 228 4.08 11.14 4.06
N LYS A 229 3.61 10.93 5.29
CA LYS A 229 4.47 10.86 6.48
C LYS A 229 5.47 9.70 6.41
N ASN A 230 5.06 8.56 5.86
CA ASN A 230 5.85 7.33 5.87
C ASN A 230 6.71 7.14 4.61
N THR A 231 6.64 8.07 3.66
CA THR A 231 7.35 7.95 2.38
C THR A 231 8.27 9.15 2.18
N TYR A 232 9.58 8.90 2.20
CA TYR A 232 10.57 9.91 1.84
C TYR A 232 10.37 10.39 0.39
N ASP A 233 10.50 11.69 0.16
CA ASP A 233 10.26 12.39 -1.12
C ASP A 233 8.86 12.14 -1.73
N PHE A 234 7.83 11.95 -0.90
CA PHE A 234 6.47 11.63 -1.39
C PHE A 234 5.95 12.62 -2.43
N GLU A 235 6.04 13.94 -2.17
CA GLU A 235 5.52 14.96 -3.08
C GLU A 235 6.27 15.02 -4.42
N LYS A 236 7.52 14.56 -4.47
CA LYS A 236 8.26 14.42 -5.73
C LYS A 236 7.65 13.35 -6.61
N TYR A 237 7.22 12.22 -6.02
CA TYR A 237 6.60 11.12 -6.75
C TYR A 237 5.11 11.35 -7.01
N PHE A 238 4.44 12.12 -6.15
CA PHE A 238 3.01 12.37 -6.17
C PHE A 238 2.71 13.87 -6.02
N PRO A 239 2.97 14.67 -7.07
CA PRO A 239 2.83 16.14 -7.00
C PRO A 239 1.38 16.58 -6.74
N ASP A 240 0.41 15.74 -7.08
CA ASP A 240 -1.03 15.99 -6.87
C ASP A 240 -1.46 15.87 -5.39
N TYR A 241 -0.55 15.59 -4.45
CA TYR A 241 -0.89 15.40 -3.03
C TYR A 241 -1.69 16.58 -2.45
N SER A 242 -1.20 17.81 -2.63
CA SER A 242 -1.84 19.00 -2.08
C SER A 242 -3.20 19.31 -2.71
N SER A 243 -3.35 19.07 -4.01
CA SER A 243 -4.62 19.26 -4.71
C SER A 243 -5.66 18.21 -4.31
N LEU A 244 -5.25 16.94 -4.15
CA LEU A 244 -6.13 15.87 -3.66
C LEU A 244 -6.62 16.16 -2.23
N ILE A 245 -5.73 16.55 -1.32
CA ILE A 245 -6.12 16.91 0.05
C ILE A 245 -7.12 18.08 0.04
N SER A 246 -6.86 19.10 -0.77
CA SER A 246 -7.73 20.28 -0.86
C SER A 246 -9.09 19.94 -1.43
N PHE A 247 -9.15 19.09 -2.46
CA PHE A 247 -10.40 18.62 -3.06
C PHE A 247 -11.26 17.85 -2.07
N PHE A 248 -10.70 16.87 -1.35
CA PHE A 248 -11.50 16.08 -0.39
C PHE A 248 -11.95 16.90 0.81
N LYS A 249 -11.20 17.94 1.22
CA LYS A 249 -11.60 18.83 2.32
C LYS A 249 -12.94 19.52 2.07
N GLU A 250 -13.29 19.79 0.82
CA GLU A 250 -14.59 20.39 0.46
C GLU A 250 -15.80 19.55 0.90
N PHE A 251 -15.60 18.25 1.16
CA PHE A 251 -16.64 17.33 1.59
C PHE A 251 -16.60 16.99 3.08
N THR A 252 -15.67 17.58 3.85
CA THR A 252 -15.41 17.19 5.25
C THR A 252 -16.25 17.91 6.29
N ASP A 253 -17.00 18.94 5.89
CA ASP A 253 -17.87 19.67 6.80
C ASP A 253 -18.90 18.75 7.46
N LYS A 254 -19.26 19.04 8.71
CA LYS A 254 -20.24 18.23 9.43
C LYS A 254 -21.59 18.22 8.70
N THR A 255 -22.14 17.03 8.48
CA THR A 255 -23.49 16.85 7.92
C THR A 255 -24.54 17.22 8.98
N THR A 256 -25.53 18.02 8.59
CA THR A 256 -26.60 18.54 9.45
C THR A 256 -27.92 18.56 8.66
N GLU A 257 -29.06 18.66 9.36
CA GLU A 257 -30.36 18.82 8.70
C GLU A 257 -30.36 20.01 7.71
N GLY A 258 -29.66 21.09 8.07
CA GLY A 258 -29.67 22.33 7.30
C GLY A 258 -28.81 22.31 6.03
N ASN A 259 -27.89 21.35 5.87
CA ASN A 259 -26.92 21.37 4.76
C ASN A 259 -26.80 20.06 3.97
N TYR A 260 -27.42 18.95 4.40
CA TYR A 260 -27.19 17.66 3.74
C TYR A 260 -27.62 17.65 2.26
N LEU A 261 -28.65 18.42 1.88
CA LEU A 261 -29.06 18.58 0.47
C LEU A 261 -28.04 19.39 -0.33
N ASP A 262 -27.56 20.51 0.21
CA ASP A 262 -26.53 21.32 -0.47
C ASP A 262 -25.23 20.51 -0.65
N LYS A 263 -24.89 19.67 0.33
CA LYS A 263 -23.76 18.73 0.23
C LYS A 263 -23.99 17.65 -0.83
N ALA A 264 -25.23 17.16 -0.96
CA ALA A 264 -25.58 16.23 -2.03
C ALA A 264 -25.40 16.87 -3.41
N ASP A 265 -25.88 18.10 -3.58
CA ASP A 265 -25.75 18.84 -4.83
C ASP A 265 -24.29 19.13 -5.17
N LEU A 266 -23.48 19.52 -4.17
CA LEU A 266 -22.02 19.69 -4.33
C LEU A 266 -21.35 18.39 -4.79
N PHE A 267 -21.71 17.25 -4.17
CA PHE A 267 -21.17 15.95 -4.55
C PHE A 267 -21.57 15.57 -5.97
N LEU A 268 -22.85 15.71 -6.33
CA LEU A 268 -23.35 15.40 -7.66
C LEU A 268 -22.65 16.26 -8.73
N GLN A 269 -22.47 17.55 -8.47
CA GLN A 269 -21.74 18.46 -9.36
C GLN A 269 -20.29 18.02 -9.58
N LYS A 270 -19.63 17.47 -8.55
CA LYS A 270 -18.22 17.07 -8.57
C LYS A 270 -18.00 15.56 -8.67
N ASN A 271 -19.05 14.80 -8.98
CA ASN A 271 -19.07 13.34 -8.87
C ASN A 271 -17.96 12.67 -9.70
N SER A 272 -17.83 13.09 -10.97
CA SER A 272 -16.79 12.58 -11.88
C SER A 272 -15.38 12.76 -11.32
N ASP A 273 -15.10 13.93 -10.75
CA ASP A 273 -13.79 14.25 -10.20
C ASP A 273 -13.56 13.58 -8.85
N PHE A 274 -14.63 13.39 -8.06
CA PHE A 274 -14.57 12.60 -6.83
C PHE A 274 -14.14 11.16 -7.14
N VAL A 275 -14.85 10.47 -8.04
CA VAL A 275 -14.54 9.09 -8.42
C VAL A 275 -13.12 8.96 -8.99
N LYS A 276 -12.69 9.88 -9.86
CA LYS A 276 -11.31 9.90 -10.39
C LYS A 276 -10.28 10.08 -9.28
N SER A 277 -10.52 11.00 -8.34
CA SER A 277 -9.62 11.28 -7.22
C SER A 277 -9.50 10.08 -6.29
N VAL A 278 -10.60 9.38 -5.99
CA VAL A 278 -10.55 8.14 -5.20
C VAL A 278 -9.71 7.07 -5.92
N LYS A 279 -9.92 6.87 -7.22
CA LYS A 279 -9.13 5.91 -8.02
C LYS A 279 -7.64 6.27 -8.03
N LYS A 280 -7.30 7.56 -8.11
CA LYS A 280 -5.92 8.06 -8.01
C LYS A 280 -5.31 7.77 -6.63
N ILE A 281 -6.02 8.03 -5.53
CA ILE A 281 -5.52 7.69 -4.18
C ILE A 281 -5.26 6.19 -4.06
N LYS A 282 -6.18 5.34 -4.56
CA LYS A 282 -5.99 3.88 -4.56
C LYS A 282 -4.76 3.45 -5.36
N SER A 283 -4.48 4.09 -6.50
CA SER A 283 -3.27 3.77 -7.28
C SER A 283 -1.99 4.24 -6.60
N ILE A 284 -2.01 5.40 -5.93
CA ILE A 284 -0.90 5.89 -5.09
C ILE A 284 -0.59 4.89 -3.97
N ASP A 285 -1.60 4.50 -3.19
CA ASP A 285 -1.44 3.51 -2.11
C ASP A 285 -0.85 2.21 -2.63
N GLN A 286 -1.42 1.65 -3.70
CA GLN A 286 -0.90 0.42 -4.32
C GLN A 286 0.55 0.57 -4.82
N PHE A 287 0.91 1.72 -5.39
CA PHE A 287 2.26 1.97 -5.86
C PHE A 287 3.25 2.03 -4.68
N VAL A 288 2.90 2.77 -3.63
CA VAL A 288 3.73 2.89 -2.41
C VAL A 288 3.94 1.52 -1.76
N GLN A 289 2.90 0.69 -1.66
CA GLN A 289 3.00 -0.62 -1.04
C GLN A 289 3.76 -1.65 -1.89
N LYS A 290 3.53 -1.66 -3.22
CA LYS A 290 3.99 -2.77 -4.07
C LYS A 290 5.18 -2.45 -4.96
N LYS A 291 5.26 -1.22 -5.48
CA LYS A 291 6.21 -0.84 -6.55
C LYS A 291 7.37 0.01 -6.06
N LEU A 292 7.11 0.94 -5.15
CA LEU A 292 8.14 1.84 -4.62
C LEU A 292 9.29 1.09 -3.91
N PRO A 293 9.05 0.03 -3.11
CA PRO A 293 10.14 -0.72 -2.48
C PRO A 293 11.07 -1.37 -3.51
N ALA A 294 10.51 -1.92 -4.59
CA ALA A 294 11.28 -2.48 -5.69
C ALA A 294 12.05 -1.38 -6.45
N ALA A 295 11.42 -0.22 -6.69
CA ALA A 295 12.07 0.92 -7.32
C ALA A 295 13.32 1.38 -6.55
N LYS A 296 13.23 1.47 -5.21
CA LYS A 296 14.36 1.84 -4.36
C LYS A 296 15.50 0.82 -4.43
N LYS A 297 15.18 -0.47 -4.52
CA LYS A 297 16.18 -1.52 -4.75
C LYS A 297 16.87 -1.37 -6.11
N PHE A 298 16.13 -1.00 -7.15
CA PHE A 298 16.70 -0.70 -8.46
C PHE A 298 17.69 0.46 -8.40
N GLN A 299 17.30 1.57 -7.75
CA GLN A 299 18.17 2.73 -7.58
C GLN A 299 19.47 2.36 -6.84
N GLN A 300 19.37 1.58 -5.77
CA GLN A 300 20.53 1.09 -5.03
C GLN A 300 21.44 0.21 -5.89
N PHE A 301 20.86 -0.73 -6.66
CA PHE A 301 21.61 -1.60 -7.55
C PHE A 301 22.37 -0.80 -8.63
N VAL A 302 21.69 0.12 -9.31
CA VAL A 302 22.31 0.98 -10.33
C VAL A 302 23.44 1.81 -9.72
N GLY A 303 23.22 2.41 -8.55
CA GLY A 303 24.27 3.15 -7.84
C GLY A 303 25.50 2.31 -7.48
N ASN A 304 25.30 1.06 -7.06
CA ASN A 304 26.40 0.14 -6.75
C ASN A 304 27.21 -0.22 -8.01
N VAL A 305 26.53 -0.58 -9.11
CA VAL A 305 27.17 -0.89 -10.40
C VAL A 305 28.02 0.29 -10.88
N ILE A 306 27.47 1.51 -10.84
CA ILE A 306 28.20 2.71 -11.25
C ILE A 306 29.39 2.99 -10.33
N SER A 307 29.25 2.76 -9.02
CA SER A 307 30.36 2.89 -8.07
C SER A 307 31.50 1.92 -8.39
N GLU A 308 31.20 0.65 -8.67
CA GLU A 308 32.21 -0.36 -9.03
C GLU A 308 32.94 -0.01 -10.32
N LEU A 309 32.21 0.31 -11.39
CA LEU A 309 32.82 0.66 -12.67
C LEU A 309 33.70 1.92 -12.55
N ASN A 310 33.29 2.87 -11.71
CA ASN A 310 34.11 4.06 -11.42
C ASN A 310 35.41 3.74 -10.68
N LYS A 311 35.40 2.78 -9.75
CA LYS A 311 36.60 2.33 -9.02
C LYS A 311 37.62 1.66 -9.95
N ILE A 312 37.13 0.91 -10.95
CA ILE A 312 38.00 0.22 -11.93
C ILE A 312 38.58 1.23 -12.92
N GLY A 313 37.77 2.15 -13.44
CA GLY A 313 38.23 3.19 -14.37
C GLY A 313 38.53 2.68 -15.79
N GLY A 314 39.38 3.41 -16.52
CA GLY A 314 39.83 3.01 -17.87
C GLY A 314 38.70 2.81 -18.88
N SER A 315 38.79 1.76 -19.69
CA SER A 315 37.81 1.42 -20.73
C SER A 315 36.42 1.07 -20.17
N TYR A 316 36.30 0.71 -18.89
CA TYR A 316 35.01 0.42 -18.27
C TYR A 316 34.13 1.67 -18.12
N LYS A 317 34.73 2.86 -18.08
CA LYS A 317 33.99 4.15 -18.11
C LYS A 317 33.34 4.47 -19.45
N GLN A 318 33.70 3.73 -20.51
CA GLN A 318 33.12 3.88 -21.84
C GLN A 318 31.94 2.91 -22.07
N SER A 319 31.54 2.15 -21.05
CA SER A 319 30.40 1.24 -21.14
C SER A 319 29.09 1.99 -21.33
N ASN A 320 28.17 1.41 -22.11
CA ASN A 320 26.81 1.90 -22.27
C ASN A 320 26.02 1.94 -20.95
N ILE A 321 26.49 1.25 -19.90
CA ILE A 321 25.90 1.28 -18.55
C ILE A 321 25.75 2.72 -18.03
N PHE A 322 26.70 3.61 -18.29
CA PHE A 322 26.61 5.01 -17.83
C PHE A 322 25.48 5.78 -18.53
N ASN A 323 25.26 5.53 -19.82
CA ASN A 323 24.14 6.12 -20.56
C ASN A 323 22.81 5.58 -20.03
N TYR A 324 22.70 4.25 -19.86
CA TYR A 324 21.51 3.63 -19.29
C TYR A 324 21.22 4.10 -17.86
N SER A 325 22.24 4.33 -17.05
CA SER A 325 22.09 4.88 -15.70
C SER A 325 21.57 6.31 -15.73
N SER A 326 22.05 7.14 -16.67
CA SER A 326 21.57 8.52 -16.81
C SER A 326 20.10 8.56 -17.22
N GLU A 327 19.71 7.72 -18.18
CA GLU A 327 18.30 7.55 -18.60
C GLU A 327 17.43 6.98 -17.46
N PHE A 328 17.97 6.03 -16.67
CA PHE A 328 17.30 5.51 -15.48
C PHE A 328 17.06 6.63 -14.46
N ASP A 329 18.07 7.45 -14.16
CA ASP A 329 17.95 8.54 -13.19
C ASP A 329 16.94 9.59 -13.64
N GLU A 330 16.89 9.90 -14.93
CA GLU A 330 15.88 10.80 -15.49
C GLU A 330 14.46 10.25 -15.30
N LEU A 331 14.23 8.99 -15.68
CA LEU A 331 12.93 8.32 -15.51
C LEU A 331 12.54 8.21 -14.03
N PHE A 332 13.48 7.85 -13.16
CA PHE A 332 13.25 7.68 -11.73
C PHE A 332 12.91 9.00 -11.04
N ASN A 333 13.57 10.09 -11.43
CA ASN A 333 13.37 11.39 -10.78
C ASN A 333 12.13 12.13 -11.28
N ASN A 334 11.75 11.95 -12.56
CA ASN A 334 10.72 12.76 -13.21
C ASN A 334 9.45 11.98 -13.58
N SER A 335 9.47 10.64 -13.62
CA SER A 335 8.36 9.85 -14.14
C SER A 335 8.23 8.47 -13.48
N LEU A 336 8.58 8.37 -12.20
CA LEU A 336 8.60 7.09 -11.46
C LEU A 336 7.27 6.34 -11.52
N THR A 337 6.15 7.05 -11.36
CA THR A 337 4.82 6.44 -11.31
C THR A 337 4.33 6.06 -12.69
N ASP A 338 4.54 6.93 -13.67
CA ASP A 338 3.90 6.85 -14.99
C ASP A 338 4.69 5.95 -15.95
N LYS A 339 6.02 5.90 -15.78
CA LYS A 339 6.94 5.14 -16.63
C LYS A 339 7.67 4.02 -15.89
N TYR A 340 7.03 3.45 -14.86
CA TYR A 340 7.62 2.39 -14.04
C TYR A 340 8.14 1.18 -14.86
N SER A 341 7.40 0.78 -15.91
CA SER A 341 7.82 -0.33 -16.77
C SER A 341 9.04 -0.01 -17.63
N GLU A 342 9.27 1.26 -17.98
CA GLU A 342 10.48 1.71 -18.66
C GLU A 342 11.68 1.68 -17.69
N ILE A 343 11.46 2.04 -16.42
CA ILE A 343 12.48 1.92 -15.36
C ILE A 343 12.90 0.45 -15.20
N GLU A 344 11.96 -0.49 -15.12
CA GLU A 344 12.25 -1.92 -15.05
C GLU A 344 13.11 -2.39 -16.23
N LYS A 345 12.75 -1.96 -17.45
CA LYS A 345 13.53 -2.28 -18.65
C LYS A 345 14.95 -1.72 -18.59
N LYS A 346 15.13 -0.47 -18.14
CA LYS A 346 16.45 0.16 -18.02
C LYS A 346 17.34 -0.55 -17.01
N VAL A 347 16.79 -0.94 -15.86
CA VAL A 347 17.51 -1.72 -14.85
C VAL A 347 17.94 -3.07 -15.40
N GLN A 348 17.06 -3.74 -16.16
CA GLN A 348 17.40 -5.01 -16.79
C GLN A 348 18.54 -4.86 -17.82
N GLN A 349 18.51 -3.81 -18.64
CA GLN A 349 19.61 -3.50 -19.58
C GLN A 349 20.95 -3.27 -18.87
N ILE A 350 20.94 -2.52 -17.75
CA ILE A 350 22.12 -2.32 -16.91
C ILE A 350 22.61 -3.65 -16.33
N LYS A 351 21.69 -4.46 -15.80
CA LYS A 351 22.00 -5.76 -15.20
C LYS A 351 22.64 -6.71 -16.20
N ASP A 352 22.04 -6.85 -17.39
CA ASP A 352 22.52 -7.75 -18.44
C ASP A 352 23.93 -7.35 -18.90
N GLU A 353 24.16 -6.06 -19.13
CA GLU A 353 25.46 -5.56 -19.57
C GLU A 353 26.52 -5.68 -18.46
N TYR A 354 26.17 -5.36 -17.21
CA TYR A 354 27.08 -5.51 -16.07
C TYR A 354 27.46 -6.99 -15.86
N TYR A 355 26.49 -7.91 -15.91
CA TYR A 355 26.74 -9.34 -15.75
C TYR A 355 27.58 -9.90 -16.88
N ARG A 356 27.38 -9.44 -18.11
CA ARG A 356 28.21 -9.82 -19.26
C ARG A 356 29.66 -9.41 -19.07
N ILE A 357 29.90 -8.17 -18.60
CA ILE A 357 31.27 -7.68 -18.36
C ILE A 357 31.90 -8.44 -17.18
N PHE A 358 31.18 -8.58 -16.07
CA PHE A 358 31.74 -9.25 -14.89
C PHE A 358 32.00 -10.74 -15.15
N GLU A 359 31.15 -11.45 -15.90
CA GLU A 359 31.43 -12.84 -16.28
C GLU A 359 32.77 -12.98 -17.02
N LYS A 360 33.04 -12.06 -17.96
CA LYS A 360 34.28 -12.03 -18.72
C LYS A 360 35.48 -11.81 -17.80
N GLU A 361 35.44 -10.80 -16.94
CA GLU A 361 36.54 -10.47 -16.04
C GLU A 361 36.76 -11.56 -14.98
N HIS A 362 35.68 -12.19 -14.50
CA HIS A 362 35.75 -13.33 -13.59
C HIS A 362 36.42 -14.55 -14.24
N LYS A 363 36.09 -14.87 -15.50
CA LYS A 363 36.78 -15.92 -16.25
C LYS A 363 38.26 -15.61 -16.44
N MET A 364 38.60 -14.35 -16.74
CA MET A 364 39.98 -13.90 -16.88
C MET A 364 40.76 -13.97 -15.55
N MET A 365 40.12 -13.65 -14.42
CA MET A 365 40.70 -13.85 -13.09
C MET A 365 41.04 -15.32 -12.86
N ALA A 366 40.09 -16.22 -13.11
CA ALA A 366 40.29 -17.65 -12.89
C ALA A 366 41.43 -18.20 -13.77
N SER A 367 41.43 -17.87 -15.07
CA SER A 367 42.48 -18.36 -16.00
C SER A 367 43.87 -17.80 -15.68
N SER A 368 43.97 -16.51 -15.35
CA SER A 368 45.25 -15.87 -15.01
C SER A 368 45.86 -16.46 -13.74
N HIS A 369 45.03 -16.77 -12.73
CA HIS A 369 45.49 -17.42 -11.50
C HIS A 369 45.77 -18.91 -11.69
N GLN A 370 45.07 -19.61 -12.60
CA GLN A 370 45.40 -20.99 -12.97
C GLN A 370 46.79 -21.09 -13.65
N GLU A 371 47.10 -20.15 -14.54
CA GLU A 371 48.42 -20.08 -15.17
C GLU A 371 49.51 -19.82 -14.13
N LEU A 372 49.30 -18.83 -13.25
CA LEU A 372 50.26 -18.52 -12.17
C LEU A 372 50.42 -19.70 -11.21
N LEU A 373 49.33 -20.39 -10.83
CA LEU A 373 49.37 -21.58 -9.98
C LEU A 373 50.23 -22.68 -10.61
N SER A 374 50.10 -22.89 -11.93
CA SER A 374 50.90 -23.87 -12.67
C SER A 374 52.40 -23.53 -12.62
N LYS A 375 52.75 -22.25 -12.78
CA LYS A 375 54.13 -21.76 -12.62
C LYS A 375 54.63 -21.96 -11.18
N CYS A 376 53.83 -21.60 -10.17
CA CYS A 376 54.20 -21.77 -8.77
C CYS A 376 54.49 -23.23 -8.40
N LYS A 377 53.65 -24.17 -8.88
CA LYS A 377 53.87 -25.61 -8.68
C LYS A 377 55.15 -26.09 -9.36
N SER A 378 55.43 -25.63 -10.58
CA SER A 378 56.68 -25.94 -11.28
C SER A 378 57.91 -25.45 -10.51
N THR A 379 57.89 -24.20 -10.05
CA THR A 379 58.94 -23.62 -9.19
C THR A 379 59.12 -24.41 -7.89
N LEU A 380 58.02 -24.77 -7.21
CA LEU A 380 58.07 -25.57 -5.99
C LEU A 380 58.78 -26.91 -6.24
N SER A 381 58.40 -27.61 -7.32
CA SER A 381 59.05 -28.86 -7.71
C SER A 381 60.54 -28.68 -8.05
N LYS A 382 60.94 -27.55 -8.65
CA LYS A 382 62.37 -27.23 -8.84
C LYS A 382 63.08 -27.07 -7.50
N ILE A 383 62.51 -26.32 -6.55
CA ILE A 383 63.10 -26.09 -5.21
C ILE A 383 63.29 -27.42 -4.47
N GLU A 384 62.27 -28.26 -4.47
CA GLU A 384 62.27 -29.58 -3.83
C GLU A 384 63.31 -30.52 -4.45
N SER A 385 63.47 -30.48 -5.79
CA SER A 385 64.46 -31.31 -6.50
C SER A 385 65.92 -30.95 -6.18
N VAL A 386 66.17 -29.70 -5.78
CA VAL A 386 67.53 -29.23 -5.45
C VAL A 386 67.91 -29.61 -4.02
N SER A 387 67.15 -29.12 -3.04
CA SER A 387 67.32 -29.46 -1.62
C SER A 387 66.19 -28.86 -0.80
N ILE A 388 65.39 -29.71 -0.16
CA ILE A 388 64.30 -29.29 0.73
C ILE A 388 64.85 -28.53 1.94
N ASP A 389 65.86 -29.07 2.64
CA ASP A 389 66.37 -28.51 3.89
C ASP A 389 67.03 -27.13 3.72
N LEU A 390 67.68 -26.87 2.57
CA LEU A 390 68.39 -25.61 2.32
C LEU A 390 67.45 -24.46 1.91
N ASN A 391 66.23 -24.79 1.47
CA ASN A 391 65.30 -23.85 0.86
C ASN A 391 63.91 -23.89 1.53
N ALA A 392 63.84 -24.34 2.79
CA ALA A 392 62.58 -24.47 3.52
C ALA A 392 61.79 -23.14 3.60
N ASP A 393 62.48 -22.01 3.70
CA ASP A 393 61.91 -20.67 3.63
C ASP A 393 61.24 -20.38 2.27
N LEU A 394 61.92 -20.70 1.17
CA LEU A 394 61.40 -20.50 -0.19
C LEU A 394 60.21 -21.43 -0.49
N ILE A 395 60.21 -22.65 0.06
CA ILE A 395 59.08 -23.58 -0.03
C ILE A 395 57.84 -22.97 0.65
N GLN A 396 58.02 -22.35 1.83
CA GLN A 396 56.91 -21.69 2.53
C GLN A 396 56.39 -20.47 1.75
N GLU A 397 57.28 -19.65 1.18
CA GLU A 397 56.91 -18.52 0.32
C GLU A 397 56.13 -18.98 -0.93
N ALA A 398 56.61 -20.03 -1.61
CA ALA A 398 55.96 -20.62 -2.78
C ALA A 398 54.58 -21.21 -2.45
N ASN A 399 54.46 -21.93 -1.33
CA ASN A 399 53.16 -22.46 -0.86
C ASN A 399 52.17 -21.35 -0.49
N SER A 400 52.65 -20.25 0.12
CA SER A 400 51.79 -19.09 0.40
C SER A 400 51.25 -18.46 -0.89
N LEU A 401 52.06 -18.45 -1.96
CA LEU A 401 51.63 -17.96 -3.27
C LEU A 401 50.66 -18.94 -3.97
N ILE A 402 50.85 -20.24 -3.79
CA ILE A 402 49.89 -21.28 -4.22
C ILE A 402 48.54 -21.08 -3.53
N ASP A 403 48.51 -20.91 -2.21
CA ASP A 403 47.27 -20.67 -1.46
C ASP A 403 46.58 -19.38 -1.92
N TYR A 404 47.35 -18.31 -2.15
CA TYR A 404 46.84 -17.04 -2.67
C TYR A 404 46.15 -17.20 -4.02
N THR A 405 46.77 -17.97 -4.93
CA THR A 405 46.25 -18.19 -6.29
C THR A 405 45.03 -19.10 -6.29
N GLN A 406 45.06 -20.20 -5.53
CA GLN A 406 43.94 -21.13 -5.42
C GLN A 406 42.65 -20.45 -4.94
N LYS A 407 42.74 -19.56 -3.94
CA LYS A 407 41.58 -18.81 -3.42
C LYS A 407 40.91 -17.89 -4.45
N ARG A 408 41.59 -17.59 -5.57
CA ARG A 408 41.10 -16.71 -6.65
C ARG A 408 40.69 -17.47 -7.91
N ILE A 409 40.76 -18.79 -7.89
CA ILE A 409 40.28 -19.63 -8.99
C ILE A 409 38.83 -20.02 -8.70
N CYS A 410 37.90 -19.36 -9.37
CA CYS A 410 36.49 -19.69 -9.32
C CYS A 410 35.99 -20.06 -10.73
N ASN A 411 35.61 -21.32 -10.92
CA ASN A 411 35.15 -21.83 -12.23
C ASN A 411 33.63 -21.73 -12.41
N HIS A 412 32.90 -21.36 -11.36
CA HIS A 412 31.44 -21.28 -11.35
C HIS A 412 31.02 -19.84 -11.07
N TYR A 413 30.75 -19.10 -12.13
CA TYR A 413 30.24 -17.74 -12.02
C TYR A 413 28.73 -17.77 -11.69
N ASP A 414 28.32 -17.15 -10.58
CA ASP A 414 26.91 -16.96 -10.21
C ASP A 414 26.78 -15.70 -9.38
N ILE A 415 25.98 -14.71 -9.81
CA ILE A 415 25.75 -13.46 -9.10
C ILE A 415 24.32 -13.35 -8.54
N GLY A 416 23.38 -14.17 -9.00
CA GLY A 416 21.96 -14.06 -8.63
C GLY A 416 21.36 -12.66 -8.80
N TYR A 417 21.12 -11.98 -7.66
CA TYR A 417 20.61 -10.59 -7.58
C TYR A 417 21.57 -9.65 -6.82
N GLU A 418 22.80 -10.10 -6.55
CA GLU A 418 23.82 -9.30 -5.88
C GLU A 418 24.77 -8.64 -6.89
N HIS A 419 25.85 -8.04 -6.39
CA HIS A 419 26.96 -7.47 -7.18
C HIS A 419 28.27 -8.27 -6.98
N THR A 420 28.19 -9.39 -6.26
CA THR A 420 29.32 -10.29 -5.97
C THR A 420 28.99 -11.70 -6.45
N CYS A 421 30.03 -12.47 -6.77
CA CYS A 421 29.88 -13.88 -7.13
C CYS A 421 29.57 -14.71 -5.87
N LYS A 422 28.47 -15.46 -5.84
CA LYS A 422 28.06 -16.29 -4.71
C LYS A 422 29.06 -17.38 -4.34
N ASN A 423 29.86 -17.84 -5.31
CA ASN A 423 30.79 -18.95 -5.10
C ASN A 423 32.14 -18.51 -4.54
N CYS A 424 32.57 -17.27 -4.82
CA CYS A 424 33.88 -16.77 -4.38
C CYS A 424 33.82 -15.44 -3.61
N ALA A 425 32.64 -14.84 -3.46
CA ALA A 425 32.36 -13.55 -2.85
C ALA A 425 33.07 -12.33 -3.49
N PHE A 426 33.85 -12.52 -4.56
CA PHE A 426 34.47 -11.41 -5.28
C PHE A 426 33.40 -10.56 -5.98
N SER A 427 33.57 -9.26 -5.88
CA SER A 427 32.95 -8.22 -6.71
C SER A 427 33.68 -8.04 -8.04
N MET A 428 33.12 -7.27 -8.96
CA MET A 428 33.77 -7.00 -10.25
C MET A 428 35.07 -6.23 -10.05
N TYR A 429 35.06 -5.23 -9.17
CA TYR A 429 36.26 -4.47 -8.82
C TYR A 429 37.38 -5.37 -8.29
N GLU A 430 37.06 -6.25 -7.34
CA GLU A 430 38.07 -7.15 -6.75
C GLU A 430 38.58 -8.19 -7.73
N ALA A 431 37.75 -8.64 -8.68
CA ALA A 431 38.18 -9.54 -9.75
C ALA A 431 39.20 -8.84 -10.66
N VAL A 432 38.90 -7.62 -11.12
CA VAL A 432 39.82 -6.85 -11.97
C VAL A 432 41.10 -6.50 -11.21
N SER A 433 41.03 -6.02 -9.97
CA SER A 433 42.22 -5.75 -9.16
C SER A 433 43.05 -7.01 -8.90
N SER A 434 42.41 -8.18 -8.75
CA SER A 434 43.12 -9.44 -8.62
C SER A 434 43.86 -9.83 -9.90
N ILE A 435 43.28 -9.57 -11.08
CA ILE A 435 43.95 -9.79 -12.36
C ILE A 435 45.18 -8.89 -12.50
N GLU A 436 45.06 -7.60 -12.19
CA GLU A 436 46.18 -6.66 -12.24
C GLU A 436 47.31 -7.06 -11.28
N ALA A 437 46.97 -7.64 -10.12
CA ALA A 437 47.95 -8.12 -9.15
C ALA A 437 48.74 -9.35 -9.62
N VAL A 438 48.27 -10.10 -10.63
CA VAL A 438 48.94 -11.32 -11.13
C VAL A 438 50.37 -11.01 -11.59
N GLN A 439 50.60 -9.88 -12.26
CA GLN A 439 51.94 -9.52 -12.73
C GLN A 439 52.90 -9.29 -11.56
N LEU A 440 52.44 -8.61 -10.50
CA LEU A 440 53.24 -8.42 -9.28
C LEU A 440 53.56 -9.75 -8.60
N LYS A 441 52.59 -10.68 -8.61
CA LYS A 441 52.80 -12.04 -8.09
C LYS A 441 53.76 -12.88 -8.94
N GLN A 442 53.77 -12.68 -10.25
CA GLN A 442 54.77 -13.29 -11.12
C GLN A 442 56.18 -12.79 -10.80
N TYR A 443 56.36 -11.50 -10.51
CA TYR A 443 57.68 -10.99 -10.09
C TYR A 443 58.16 -11.59 -8.76
N ILE A 444 57.25 -11.79 -7.80
CA ILE A 444 57.59 -12.51 -6.55
C ILE A 444 58.04 -13.94 -6.86
N LEU A 445 57.38 -14.63 -7.79
CA LEU A 445 57.77 -15.98 -8.18
C LEU A 445 59.17 -16.02 -8.84
N ILE A 446 59.48 -15.06 -9.70
CA ILE A 446 60.81 -14.92 -10.32
C ILE A 446 61.88 -14.68 -9.25
N ASP A 447 61.59 -13.83 -8.26
CA ASP A 447 62.50 -13.58 -7.14
C ASP A 447 62.75 -14.87 -6.33
N ILE A 448 61.70 -15.64 -6.01
CA ILE A 448 61.84 -16.95 -5.38
C ILE A 448 62.74 -17.89 -6.20
N GLU A 449 62.54 -17.96 -7.53
CA GLU A 449 63.38 -18.78 -8.41
C GLU A 449 64.85 -18.35 -8.40
N SER A 450 65.12 -17.05 -8.32
CA SER A 450 66.50 -16.52 -8.28
C SER A 450 67.25 -16.83 -6.98
N ARG A 451 66.52 -17.06 -5.88
CA ARG A 451 67.08 -17.30 -4.54
C ARG A 451 67.35 -18.77 -4.22
N ILE A 452 67.06 -19.69 -5.14
CA ILE A 452 67.22 -21.15 -4.92
C ILE A 452 68.67 -21.50 -4.60
N ARG A 453 68.89 -22.09 -3.42
CA ARG A 453 70.20 -22.48 -2.90
C ARG A 453 70.51 -23.92 -3.29
N THR A 454 71.66 -24.15 -3.91
CA THR A 454 72.21 -25.48 -4.24
C THR A 454 73.25 -25.92 -3.21
N LYS A 455 73.46 -27.25 -3.06
CA LYS A 455 74.58 -27.77 -2.26
C LYS A 455 75.91 -27.38 -2.93
N PRO A 456 76.95 -26.99 -2.18
CA PRO A 456 78.26 -26.72 -2.77
C PRO A 456 78.77 -27.99 -3.48
N GLU A 457 79.23 -27.85 -4.73
CA GLU A 457 79.96 -28.94 -5.40
C GLU A 457 81.18 -29.32 -4.55
N GLN A 458 81.39 -30.62 -4.34
CA GLN A 458 82.65 -31.11 -3.77
C GLN A 458 83.81 -30.61 -4.66
N PRO A 459 84.93 -30.16 -4.08
CA PRO A 459 85.99 -29.52 -4.86
C PRO A 459 86.53 -30.50 -5.88
N VAL A 460 86.21 -30.25 -7.16
CA VAL A 460 86.86 -30.89 -8.29
C VAL A 460 88.29 -30.38 -8.29
N THR A 461 89.23 -31.31 -8.15
CA THR A 461 90.67 -31.09 -8.33
C THR A 461 90.94 -30.29 -9.60
N ALA A 462 91.68 -29.20 -9.43
CA ALA A 462 92.12 -28.21 -10.40
C ALA A 462 92.04 -28.61 -11.89
N ALA A 463 91.11 -28.02 -12.65
CA ALA A 463 91.31 -27.69 -14.08
C ALA A 463 90.30 -26.63 -14.57
N THR A 464 90.84 -25.55 -15.14
CA THR A 464 90.21 -24.47 -15.92
C THR A 464 89.12 -23.62 -15.24
N LYS A 465 89.51 -22.43 -14.75
CA LYS A 465 88.58 -21.29 -14.58
C LYS A 465 87.84 -21.08 -15.92
N LYS A 466 86.52 -21.31 -15.95
CA LYS A 466 85.68 -20.93 -17.10
C LYS A 466 85.87 -19.44 -17.37
N LYS A 467 86.09 -19.05 -18.64
CA LYS A 467 86.18 -17.64 -19.01
C LYS A 467 84.84 -16.94 -18.70
N PRO A 468 84.84 -15.67 -18.26
CA PRO A 468 83.62 -14.94 -18.03
C PRO A 468 82.73 -14.92 -19.28
N ILE A 469 81.43 -15.14 -19.09
CA ILE A 469 80.46 -15.04 -20.17
C ILE A 469 80.22 -13.55 -20.42
N LYS A 470 80.53 -13.08 -21.63
CA LYS A 470 80.30 -11.69 -22.01
C LYS A 470 78.83 -11.43 -22.27
N ILE A 471 78.25 -10.49 -21.53
CA ILE A 471 76.84 -10.09 -21.67
C ILE A 471 76.80 -8.64 -22.11
N LYS A 472 76.13 -8.42 -23.24
CA LYS A 472 75.90 -7.07 -23.77
C LYS A 472 74.59 -6.51 -23.24
N LEU A 473 74.67 -5.47 -22.43
CA LEU A 473 73.52 -4.69 -21.99
C LEU A 473 73.35 -3.51 -22.93
N ARG A 474 72.22 -3.46 -23.65
CA ARG A 474 71.88 -2.33 -24.53
C ARG A 474 70.82 -1.46 -23.88
N PHE A 475 71.11 -0.17 -23.74
CA PHE A 475 70.17 0.83 -23.26
C PHE A 475 69.93 1.87 -24.35
N SER A 476 68.67 2.23 -24.56
CA SER A 476 68.32 3.38 -25.42
C SER A 476 68.59 4.68 -24.65
N SER A 477 69.22 5.66 -25.29
CA SER A 477 69.33 7.02 -24.73
C SER A 477 68.14 7.89 -25.14
N GLY A 478 67.75 8.83 -24.27
CA GLY A 478 66.60 9.73 -24.47
C GLY A 478 65.41 9.44 -23.54
N GLU A 479 64.29 10.12 -23.77
CA GLU A 479 63.04 9.89 -23.03
C GLU A 479 62.38 8.58 -23.48
N ILE A 480 62.20 7.64 -22.56
CA ILE A 480 61.51 6.37 -22.79
C ILE A 480 60.37 6.21 -21.77
N THR A 481 59.29 5.54 -22.18
CA THR A 481 58.19 5.24 -21.27
C THR A 481 58.56 4.11 -20.31
N VAL A 482 57.99 4.13 -19.10
CA VAL A 482 58.23 3.08 -18.09
C VAL A 482 57.89 1.67 -18.61
N ALA A 483 56.87 1.54 -19.48
CA ALA A 483 56.50 0.27 -20.10
C ALA A 483 57.59 -0.27 -21.04
N VAL A 484 58.18 0.61 -21.85
CA VAL A 484 59.29 0.26 -22.77
C VAL A 484 60.54 -0.12 -21.96
N TYR A 485 60.84 0.63 -20.91
CA TYR A 485 61.98 0.33 -20.04
C TYR A 485 61.83 -1.01 -19.30
N LYS A 486 60.63 -1.30 -18.75
CA LYS A 486 60.32 -2.60 -18.13
C LYS A 486 60.49 -3.75 -19.12
N LYS A 487 60.06 -3.57 -20.37
CA LYS A 487 60.22 -4.59 -21.42
C LYS A 487 61.71 -4.85 -21.74
N GLN A 488 62.53 -3.80 -21.82
CA GLN A 488 63.98 -3.94 -22.03
C GLN A 488 64.67 -4.70 -20.89
N LEU A 489 64.32 -4.39 -19.64
CA LEU A 489 64.86 -5.12 -18.47
C LEU A 489 64.42 -6.58 -18.45
N LEU A 490 63.16 -6.88 -18.81
CA LEU A 490 62.64 -8.23 -18.94
C LEU A 490 63.37 -9.04 -20.03
N GLU A 491 63.62 -8.46 -21.20
CA GLU A 491 64.41 -9.10 -22.25
C GLU A 491 65.85 -9.38 -21.80
N GLN A 492 66.46 -8.46 -21.06
CA GLN A 492 67.80 -8.64 -20.49
C GLN A 492 67.81 -9.74 -19.42
N LEU A 493 66.80 -9.81 -18.55
CA LEU A 493 66.61 -10.87 -17.56
C LEU A 493 66.40 -12.25 -18.20
N ASN A 494 65.59 -12.34 -19.26
CA ASN A 494 65.38 -13.59 -20.00
C ASN A 494 66.68 -14.11 -20.64
N ASN A 495 67.60 -13.23 -21.03
CA ASN A 495 68.91 -13.63 -21.55
C ASN A 495 69.81 -14.24 -20.45
N LEU A 496 69.50 -13.99 -19.17
CA LEU A 496 70.22 -14.52 -18.01
C LEU A 496 69.66 -15.85 -17.51
N GLU A 497 68.40 -16.21 -17.83
CA GLU A 497 67.77 -17.47 -17.40
C GLU A 497 68.55 -18.74 -17.82
N ARG A 498 69.42 -18.63 -18.83
CA ARG A 498 70.24 -19.76 -19.33
C ARG A 498 71.55 -19.95 -18.58
N LEU A 499 71.86 -19.09 -17.61
CA LEU A 499 73.12 -19.09 -16.87
C LEU A 499 72.93 -19.72 -15.49
N SER A 500 73.93 -20.48 -15.04
CA SER A 500 73.92 -21.09 -13.72
C SER A 500 74.41 -20.12 -12.66
N ALA A 501 73.98 -20.31 -11.40
CA ALA A 501 74.37 -19.45 -10.28
C ALA A 501 75.89 -19.40 -10.02
N GLY A 502 76.67 -20.34 -10.57
CA GLY A 502 78.14 -20.38 -10.47
C GLY A 502 78.89 -19.73 -11.64
N ASP A 503 78.20 -19.23 -12.67
CA ASP A 503 78.85 -18.62 -13.83
C ASP A 503 79.31 -17.18 -13.54
N THR A 504 80.52 -16.83 -13.97
CA THR A 504 81.04 -15.46 -13.86
C THR A 504 80.72 -14.67 -15.13
N ILE A 505 80.19 -13.46 -14.98
CA ILE A 505 79.75 -12.61 -16.11
C ILE A 505 80.68 -11.42 -16.27
N GLU A 506 81.04 -11.08 -17.51
CA GLU A 506 81.68 -9.81 -17.89
C GLU A 506 80.64 -8.93 -18.60
N LEU A 507 80.34 -7.76 -18.03
CA LEU A 507 79.33 -6.84 -18.56
C LEU A 507 79.94 -5.89 -19.59
N ASP A 508 79.34 -5.85 -20.78
CA ASP A 508 79.63 -4.89 -21.84
C ASP A 508 78.41 -3.99 -22.02
N ILE A 509 78.49 -2.72 -21.60
CA ILE A 509 77.35 -1.79 -21.58
C ILE A 509 77.43 -0.88 -22.81
N GLN A 510 76.41 -0.97 -23.68
CA GLN A 510 76.23 -0.09 -24.84
C GLN A 510 75.02 0.81 -24.63
N ILE A 511 75.23 2.12 -24.77
CA ILE A 511 74.17 3.12 -24.76
C ILE A 511 73.97 3.57 -26.20
N GLU A 512 72.84 3.19 -26.83
CA GLU A 512 72.53 3.57 -28.20
C GLU A 512 71.95 5.00 -28.22
N GLY A 513 72.62 5.90 -28.96
CA GLY A 513 72.21 7.31 -29.17
C GLY A 513 73.13 8.38 -28.57
N LYS A 514 74.42 8.07 -28.38
CA LYS A 514 75.50 9.06 -28.50
C LYS A 514 76.41 8.73 -29.67
#